data_AF-A0A4R6IEM9-F1
#
_entry.id   AF-A0A4R6IEM9-F1
#
_cell.length_a   1.000
_cell.length_b   1.000
_cell.length_c   1.000
_cell.angle_alpha   90.00
_cell.angle_beta   90.00
_cell.angle_gamma   90.00
#
_symmetry.space_group_name_H-M   'P 1'
#
loop_
_entity.id
_entity.type
_entity.pdbx_description
1 polymer ?
#
loop_
_entity_poly.entity_id
_entity_poly.type
_entity_poly.pdbx_seq_one_letter_code
_entity_poly.pdbx_strand_id
1 'polypeptide(L)' 'MEKYLFEGEIQGQYKSLEIYPKPELPNQYLVHWDGFQVGTIKKEKNIWHSDDASLADFVGEIGAFIDKHEAAIKAEK' A
#
# COMPACT_ATOMS: atom_id res chain seq x y z
N MET A 1 -15.36 4.35 0.67
CA MET A 1 -14.21 3.50 0.28
C MET A 1 -13.19 3.63 1.39
N GLU A 2 -12.87 2.53 2.06
CA GLU A 2 -11.81 2.52 3.08
C GLU A 2 -10.48 2.72 2.36
N LYS A 3 -9.79 3.81 2.69
CA LYS A 3 -8.42 4.08 2.25
C LYS A 3 -7.49 3.77 3.41
N TYR A 4 -6.36 3.13 3.14
CA TYR A 4 -5.35 2.92 4.18
C TYR A 4 -4.40 4.10 4.16
N LEU A 5 -4.20 4.75 5.30
CA LEU A 5 -3.21 5.81 5.44
C LEU A 5 -1.94 5.17 6.00
N PHE A 6 -0.89 5.12 5.18
CA PHE A 6 0.43 4.69 5.63
C PHE A 6 1.26 5.94 5.95
N GLU A 7 1.53 6.17 7.23
CA GLU A 7 2.41 7.23 7.69
C GLU A 7 3.75 6.60 8.06
N GLY A 8 4.77 6.87 7.27
CA GLY A 8 6.08 6.24 7.42
C GLY A 8 7.22 7.19 7.04
N GLU A 9 8.42 6.87 7.52
CA GLU A 9 9.61 7.59 7.12
C GLU A 9 10.16 6.99 5.82
N ILE A 10 10.08 7.75 4.74
CA ILE A 10 10.51 7.34 3.40
C ILE A 10 11.72 8.20 3.04
N GLN A 11 12.90 7.59 2.93
CA GLN A 11 14.18 8.27 2.67
C GLN A 11 14.52 9.37 3.70
N GLY A 12 14.25 9.13 4.99
CA GLY A 12 14.53 10.12 6.05
C GLY A 12 13.55 11.29 6.11
N GLN A 13 12.42 11.20 5.42
CA GLN A 13 11.32 12.16 5.52
C GLN A 13 10.04 11.43 5.93
N TYR A 14 9.38 11.95 6.98
CA TYR A 14 8.03 11.53 7.34
C TYR A 14 7.07 11.89 6.22
N LYS A 15 6.41 10.88 5.66
CA LYS A 15 5.48 11.02 4.54
C LYS A 15 4.22 10.21 4.79
N SER A 16 3.09 10.78 4.42
CA SER A 16 1.80 10.11 4.42
C SER A 16 1.51 9.61 3.00
N LEU A 17 1.42 8.30 2.85
CA LEU A 17 0.96 7.62 1.64
C LEU A 17 -0.51 7.23 1.83
N GLU A 18 -1.33 7.53 0.84
CA GLU A 18 -2.73 7.12 0.79
C GLU A 18 -2.84 5.90 -0.13
N ILE A 19 -3.24 4.78 0.43
CA ILE A 19 -3.38 3.50 -0.26
C ILE A 19 -4.86 3.26 -0.50
N TYR A 20 -5.23 3.17 -1.77
CA TYR A 20 -6.60 2.94 -2.22
C TYR A 20 -6.73 1.50 -2.72
N PRO A 21 -7.40 0.60 -1.98
CA PRO A 21 -7.71 -0.73 -2.49
C PRO A 21 -8.63 -0.61 -3.71
N LYS A 22 -8.33 -1.35 -4.77
CA LYS A 22 -9.24 -1.46 -5.92
C LYS A 22 -10.28 -2.55 -5.64
N PRO A 23 -11.57 -2.20 -5.44
CA PRO A 23 -12.60 -3.21 -5.17
C PRO A 23 -12.78 -4.19 -6.34
N GLU A 24 -12.44 -3.78 -7.56
CA GLU A 24 -12.48 -4.62 -8.76
C GLU A 24 -11.33 -5.65 -8.81
N LEU A 25 -10.24 -5.40 -8.08
CA LEU A 25 -9.03 -6.21 -8.10
C LEU A 25 -8.55 -6.41 -6.66
N PRO A 26 -8.95 -7.52 -5.99
CA PRO A 26 -8.78 -7.72 -4.54
C PRO A 26 -7.32 -7.79 -4.06
N ASN A 27 -6.37 -7.76 -4.99
CA ASN A 27 -4.94 -7.78 -4.70
C ASN A 27 -4.22 -6.56 -5.26
N GLN A 28 -4.91 -5.51 -5.69
CA GLN A 28 -4.30 -4.33 -6.27
C GLN A 28 -4.66 -3.07 -5.48
N TYR A 29 -3.65 -2.25 -5.22
CA TYR A 29 -3.73 -1.08 -4.37
C TYR A 29 -3.04 0.09 -5.04
N LEU A 30 -3.76 1.19 -5.20
CA LEU A 30 -3.25 2.46 -5.71
C LEU A 30 -2.55 3.20 -4.57
N VAL A 31 -1.33 3.65 -4.78
CA VAL A 31 -0.55 4.41 -3.79
C VAL A 31 -0.45 5.84 -4.27
N HIS A 32 -0.98 6.74 -3.46
CA HIS A 32 -0.92 8.18 -3.64
C HIS A 32 0.01 8.77 -2.59
N TRP A 33 0.75 9.80 -2.95
CA TRP A 33 1.63 10.55 -2.09
C TRP A 33 1.30 12.02 -2.26
N ASP A 34 0.91 12.67 -1.16
CA ASP A 34 0.58 14.09 -1.16
C ASP A 34 -0.49 14.47 -2.23
N GLY A 35 -1.44 13.56 -2.47
CA GLY A 35 -2.46 13.71 -3.51
C GLY A 35 -2.02 13.33 -4.93
N PHE A 36 -0.74 13.01 -5.17
CA PHE A 36 -0.23 12.53 -6.45
C PHE A 36 -0.16 11.01 -6.49
N GLN A 37 -0.68 10.39 -7.55
CA GLN A 37 -0.52 8.95 -7.76
C GLN A 37 0.96 8.63 -8.00
N VAL A 38 1.61 7.97 -7.04
CA VAL A 38 3.00 7.50 -7.18
C VAL A 38 3.06 6.24 -8.01
N GLY A 39 2.08 5.37 -7.84
CA GLY A 39 2.04 4.12 -8.56
C GLY A 39 0.99 3.18 -8.03
N THR A 40 1.03 1.96 -8.53
CA THR A 40 0.13 0.89 -8.09
C THR A 40 0.96 -0.28 -7.62
N ILE A 41 0.58 -0.87 -6.50
CA ILE A 41 1.15 -2.12 -6.02
C ILE A 41 0.12 -3.23 -6.15
N LYS A 42 0.58 -4.45 -6.39
CA LYS A 42 -0.25 -5.64 -6.47
C LYS A 42 0.38 -6.79 -5.71
N LYS A 43 -0.44 -7.61 -5.07
CA LYS A 43 -0.03 -8.84 -4.42
C LYS A 43 -0.24 -10.00 -5.39
N GLU A 44 0.83 -10.64 -5.83
CA GLU A 44 0.77 -11.81 -6.72
C GLU A 44 1.53 -12.96 -6.06
N LYS A 45 0.89 -14.13 -5.90
CA LYS A 45 1.48 -15.30 -5.22
C LYS A 45 2.07 -14.99 -3.83
N ASN A 46 1.41 -14.11 -3.08
CA ASN A 46 1.86 -13.64 -1.75
C ASN A 46 3.14 -12.78 -1.77
N ILE A 47 3.51 -12.27 -2.94
CA ILE A 47 4.63 -11.34 -3.14
C ILE A 47 4.05 -10.00 -3.59
N TRP A 48 4.49 -8.92 -2.97
CA TRP A 48 4.09 -7.58 -3.36
C TRP A 48 4.98 -7.07 -4.49
N HIS A 49 4.34 -6.62 -5.57
CA HIS A 49 4.96 -6.07 -6.77
C HIS A 49 4.49 -4.64 -6.96
N SER A 50 5.42 -3.70 -7.16
CA SER A 50 5.10 -2.35 -7.61
C SER A 50 5.24 -2.27 -9.12
N ASP A 51 4.36 -1.50 -9.75
CA ASP A 51 4.53 -1.11 -11.15
C ASP A 51 5.58 0.01 -11.29
N ASP A 52 5.71 0.84 -10.26
CA ASP A 52 6.61 1.98 -10.24
C ASP A 52 7.93 1.67 -9.52
N ALA A 53 9.04 2.11 -10.11
CA ALA A 53 10.38 1.96 -9.51
C ALA A 53 10.54 2.77 -8.22
N SER A 54 9.84 3.90 -8.10
CA SER A 54 9.85 4.74 -6.89
C SER A 54 9.28 4.01 -5.68
N LEU A 55 8.39 3.04 -5.92
CA LEU A 55 7.78 2.22 -4.89
C LEU A 55 8.51 0.89 -4.70
N ALA A 56 9.48 0.52 -5.54
CA ALA A 56 10.12 -0.80 -5.47
C ALA A 56 10.89 -1.03 -4.16
N ASP A 57 11.46 0.03 -3.58
CA ASP A 57 12.13 -0.04 -2.27
C ASP A 57 11.12 -0.14 -1.11
N PHE A 58 9.95 0.50 -1.27
CA PHE A 58 8.91 0.60 -0.24
C PHE A 58 7.82 -0.46 -0.36
N VAL A 59 7.76 -1.20 -1.47
CA VAL A 59 6.70 -2.18 -1.77
C VAL A 59 6.62 -3.26 -0.70
N GLY A 60 7.76 -3.61 -0.09
CA GLY A 60 7.83 -4.52 1.04
C GLY A 60 7.17 -3.96 2.30
N GLU A 61 7.48 -2.72 2.68
CA GLU A 61 6.89 -2.04 3.84
C GLU A 61 5.39 -1.79 3.64
N ILE A 62 5.01 -1.24 2.49
CA ILE A 62 3.60 -0.98 2.16
C ILE A 62 2.83 -2.29 2.15
N GLY A 63 3.39 -3.34 1.54
CA GLY A 63 2.78 -4.65 1.51
C GLY A 63 2.60 -5.29 2.89
N ALA A 64 3.61 -5.17 3.76
CA ALA A 64 3.53 -5.65 5.13
C ALA A 64 2.49 -4.86 5.95
N PHE A 65 2.39 -3.55 5.72
CA PHE A 65 1.37 -2.72 6.33
C PHE A 65 -0.05 -3.15 5.93
N ILE A 66 -0.29 -3.36 4.62
CA ILE A 66 -1.58 -3.82 4.13
C ILE A 66 -1.93 -5.19 4.72
N ASP A 67 -0.98 -6.14 4.72
CA ASP A 67 -1.20 -7.47 5.27
C ASP A 67 -1.58 -7.42 6.76
N LYS A 68 -0.89 -6.59 7.54
CA LYS A 68 -1.21 -6.35 8.95
C LYS A 68 -2.58 -5.70 9.14
N HIS A 69 -2.95 -4.76 8.28
CA HIS A 69 -4.23 -4.06 8.36
C HIS A 69 -5.39 -4.97 7.94
N GLU A 70 -5.24 -5.76 6.89
CA GLU A 70 -6.21 -6.79 6.49
C GLU A 70 -6.37 -7.87 7.57
N ALA A 71 -5.27 -8.29 8.20
CA ALA A 71 -5.31 -9.23 9.32
C ALA A 71 -6.04 -8.64 10.53
N ALA A 72 -5.84 -7.35 10.84
CA ALA A 72 -6.56 -6.66 11.91
C ALA A 72 -8.07 -6.57 11.63
N ILE A 73 -8.45 -6.19 10.40
CA ILE A 73 -9.87 -6.14 9.98
C ILE A 73 -10.52 -7.52 10.05
N LYS A 74 -9.79 -8.59 9.69
CA LYS A 74 -10.29 -9.97 9.84
C LYS A 74 -10.38 -10.43 11.30
N ALA A 75 -9.49 -9.97 12.17
CA ALA A 75 -9.47 -10.37 13.58
C ALA A 75 -10.58 -9.70 14.40
N GLU A 76 -11.08 -8.54 13.99
CA GLU A 76 -12.21 -7.85 14.61
C GLU A 76 -13.59 -8.38 14.17
N LYS A 77 -13.66 -9.39 13.31
CA LYS A 77 -14.90 -9.94 12.74
C LYS A 77 -15.17 -11.38 13.17
#